data_AF-A0A359LWC8-F1
#
_entry.id   AF-A0A359LWC8-F1
#
_cell.length_a   1.000
_cell.length_b   1.000
_cell.length_c   1.000
_cell.angle_alpha   90.00
_cell.angle_beta   90.00
_cell.angle_gamma   90.00
#
_symmetry.space_group_name_H-M   'P 1'
#
loop_
_entity.id
_entity.type
_entity.pdbx_description
1 polymer ?
#
loop_
_entity_poly.entity_id
_entity_poly.type
_entity_poly.pdbx_seq_one_letter_code
_entity_poly.pdbx_strand_id
1 'polypeptide(L)'
;MDMRDYYQRIREIEASVTEDEIVVVSLATADGGKPDVKREVSKQIGAKLVAEGRARLATSHEAEEHRSRMASDFQRAEQQALVAKTQLAVLPESELRALRQALKPSKS
;
A
#
# COMPACT_ATOMS: atom_id res chain seq x y z
N MET A 1 11.11 -4.88 29.43
CA MET A 1 10.63 -3.52 29.12
C MET A 1 9.55 -3.19 30.13
N ASP A 2 9.65 -2.10 30.87
CA ASP A 2 8.55 -1.63 31.72
C ASP A 2 7.40 -1.19 30.80
N MET A 3 6.20 -1.72 31.03
CA MET A 3 5.04 -1.37 30.21
C MET A 3 4.71 0.12 30.28
N ARG A 4 4.95 0.77 31.43
CA ARG A 4 4.68 2.21 31.59
C ARG A 4 5.59 3.03 30.69
N ASP A 5 6.89 2.72 30.70
CA ASP A 5 7.88 3.38 29.85
C ASP A 5 7.57 3.19 28.36
N TYR A 6 7.09 2.00 27.99
CA TYR A 6 6.69 1.71 26.61
C TYR A 6 5.52 2.57 26.14
N TYR A 7 4.43 2.62 26.89
CA TYR A 7 3.27 3.45 26.52
C TYR A 7 3.59 4.94 26.60
N GLN A 8 4.47 5.35 27.52
CA GLN A 8 4.94 6.73 27.60
C GLN A 8 5.70 7.13 26.33
N ARG A 9 6.62 6.30 25.84
CA ARG A 9 7.34 6.53 24.56
C ARG A 9 6.40 6.62 23.38
N ILE A 10 5.38 5.75 23.29
CA ILE A 10 4.37 5.83 22.23
C ILE A 10 3.71 7.20 22.25
N ARG A 11 3.22 7.66 23.41
CA ARG A 11 2.55 8.97 23.54
C ARG A 11 3.47 10.14 23.18
N GLU A 12 4.74 10.08 23.53
CA GLU A 12 5.73 11.09 23.17
C GLU A 12 5.93 11.17 21.66
N ILE A 13 6.03 10.02 20.99
CA ILE A 13 6.15 9.95 19.54
C ILE A 13 4.86 10.45 18.87
N GLU A 14 3.68 10.04 19.36
CA GLU A 14 2.40 10.55 18.85
C GLU A 14 2.29 12.07 19.00
N ALA A 15 2.73 12.63 20.12
CA ALA A 15 2.72 14.08 20.36
C ALA A 15 3.70 14.84 19.46
N SER A 16 4.76 14.17 18.98
CA SER A 16 5.74 14.77 18.07
C SER A 16 5.22 14.92 16.63
N VAL A 17 4.09 14.28 16.30
CA VAL A 17 3.54 14.30 14.95
C VAL A 17 2.17 14.95 14.92
N THR A 18 2.01 15.96 14.05
CA THR A 18 0.76 16.70 13.89
C THR A 18 -0.24 15.99 12.96
N GLU A 19 0.26 15.23 11.99
CA GLU A 19 -0.55 14.52 10.99
C GLU A 19 -1.15 13.22 11.56
N ASP A 20 -2.34 12.84 11.09
CA ASP A 20 -3.00 11.59 11.51
C ASP A 20 -2.50 10.36 10.75
N GLU A 21 -2.00 10.57 9.53
CA GLU A 21 -1.32 9.58 8.72
C GLU A 21 0.14 10.00 8.53
N ILE A 22 1.05 9.05 8.72
CA ILE A 22 2.48 9.31 8.74
C ILE A 22 3.20 8.27 7.88
N VAL A 23 4.26 8.70 7.22
CA VAL A 23 5.14 7.78 6.49
C VAL A 23 6.23 7.29 7.43
N VAL A 24 6.35 5.97 7.54
CA VAL A 24 7.42 5.31 8.29
C VAL A 24 8.34 4.57 7.34
N VAL A 25 9.62 4.50 7.70
CA VAL A 25 10.64 3.72 7.00
C VAL A 25 10.99 2.50 7.84
N SER A 26 10.79 1.30 7.30
CA SER A 26 11.10 0.06 8.01
C SER A 26 12.59 -0.07 8.29
N LEU A 27 12.90 -0.59 9.47
CA LEU A 27 14.25 -0.99 9.86
C LEU A 27 14.43 -2.49 9.62
N ALA A 28 15.68 -2.94 9.56
CA ALA A 28 15.98 -4.36 9.52
C ALA A 28 15.54 -5.00 10.84
N THR A 29 14.61 -5.95 10.78
CA THR A 29 14.18 -6.72 11.95
C THR A 29 14.69 -8.15 11.86
N ALA A 30 14.95 -8.77 13.01
CA ALA A 30 15.39 -10.18 13.09
C ALA A 30 14.39 -11.15 12.42
N ASP A 31 13.11 -10.77 12.38
CA ASP A 31 12.02 -11.56 11.79
C ASP A 31 11.95 -11.48 10.25
N GLY A 32 13.00 -10.99 9.57
CA GLY A 32 13.05 -10.90 8.11
C GLY A 32 12.36 -9.66 7.52
N GLY A 33 12.20 -8.60 8.31
CA GLY A 33 11.69 -7.32 7.83
C GLY A 33 12.63 -6.72 6.78
N LYS A 34 12.08 -6.34 5.62
CA LYS A 34 12.84 -5.63 4.59
C LYS A 34 13.14 -4.21 5.08
N PRO A 35 14.41 -3.79 5.20
CA PRO A 35 14.74 -2.41 5.54
C PRO A 35 14.39 -1.47 4.40
N ASP A 36 14.25 -0.18 4.72
CA ASP A 36 14.05 0.94 3.79
C ASP A 36 12.75 0.89 2.96
N VAL A 37 11.76 0.13 3.43
CA VAL A 37 10.42 0.15 2.85
C VAL A 37 9.62 1.28 3.49
N LYS A 38 9.19 2.23 2.66
CA LYS A 38 8.32 3.34 3.05
C LYS A 38 6.86 2.89 3.03
N ARG A 39 6.13 3.17 4.11
CA ARG A 39 4.69 2.87 4.24
C ARG A 39 3.98 4.02 4.94
N GLU A 40 2.82 4.39 4.42
CA GLU A 40 1.90 5.30 5.09
C GLU A 40 1.00 4.49 6.04
N VAL A 41 0.95 4.92 7.31
CA VAL A 41 0.22 4.26 8.39
C VAL A 41 -0.41 5.31 9.31
N SER A 42 -1.38 4.92 10.13
CA SER A 42 -1.91 5.83 11.15
C SER A 42 -0.82 6.20 12.17
N LYS A 43 -0.94 7.40 12.73
CA LYS A 43 -0.07 7.93 13.79
C LYS A 43 0.15 6.93 14.94
N GLN A 44 -0.92 6.27 15.40
CA GLN A 44 -0.87 5.26 16.46
C GLN A 44 0.00 4.05 16.09
N ILE A 45 -0.17 3.53 14.87
CA ILE A 45 0.59 2.37 14.40
C ILE A 45 2.05 2.76 14.19
N GLY A 46 2.32 3.91 13.57
CA GLY A 46 3.67 4.38 13.34
C GLY A 46 4.42 4.64 14.65
N ALA A 47 3.79 5.30 15.63
CA ALA A 47 4.38 5.53 16.94
C ALA A 47 4.73 4.22 17.67
N LYS A 48 3.84 3.22 17.59
CA LYS A 48 4.12 1.87 18.10
C LYS A 48 5.34 1.25 17.43
N LEU A 49 5.40 1.27 16.10
CA LEU A 49 6.52 0.69 15.33
C LEU A 49 7.86 1.36 15.64
N VAL A 50 7.85 2.68 15.86
CA VAL A 50 9.03 3.45 16.24
C VAL A 50 9.45 3.13 17.68
N ALA A 51 8.50 3.05 18.63
CA ALA A 51 8.78 2.67 20.00
C ALA A 51 9.35 1.24 20.13
N GLU A 52 8.92 0.32 19.25
CA GLU A 52 9.43 -1.05 19.13
C GLU A 52 10.79 -1.14 18.39
N GLY A 53 11.29 -0.04 17.82
CA GLY A 53 12.55 -0.03 17.05
C GLY A 53 12.46 -0.76 15.71
N ARG A 54 11.25 -0.93 15.17
CA ARG A 54 10.99 -1.64 13.91
C ARG A 54 10.88 -0.70 12.72
N ALA A 55 10.68 0.59 12.98
CA ALA A 55 10.62 1.63 11.97
C ALA A 55 11.20 2.94 12.51
N ARG A 56 11.49 3.87 11.61
CA ARG A 56 11.74 5.28 11.92
C ARG A 56 10.71 6.16 11.23
N LEU A 57 10.48 7.36 11.76
CA LEU A 57 9.74 8.38 11.01
C LEU A 57 10.49 8.73 9.73
N ALA A 58 9.76 8.87 8.63
CA ALA A 58 10.31 9.40 7.40
C ALA A 58 10.59 10.89 7.56
N THR A 59 11.60 11.40 6.87
CA THR A 59 11.78 12.84 6.71
C THR A 59 10.65 13.42 5.85
N SER A 60 10.42 14.73 5.93
CA SER A 60 9.40 15.41 5.10
C SER A 60 9.59 15.14 3.61
N HIS A 61 10.84 15.15 3.14
CA HIS A 61 11.19 14.82 1.76
C HIS A 61 10.83 13.37 1.40
N GLU A 62 11.20 12.40 2.24
CA GLU A 62 10.88 10.98 2.00
C GLU A 62 9.37 10.70 2.01
N ALA A 63 8.62 11.40 2.88
CA ALA A 63 7.17 11.30 2.94
C ALA A 63 6.52 11.86 1.67
N GLU A 64 6.97 13.02 1.20
CA GLU A 64 6.48 13.65 -0.03
C GLU A 64 6.80 12.81 -1.27
N GLU A 65 8.03 12.29 -1.37
CA GLU A 65 8.44 11.40 -2.45
C GLU A 65 7.58 10.13 -2.47
N HIS A 66 7.30 9.54 -1.30
CA HIS A 66 6.45 8.35 -1.20
C HIS A 66 5.03 8.63 -1.68
N ARG A 67 4.42 9.73 -1.23
CA ARG A 67 3.05 10.12 -1.62
C ARG A 67 2.96 10.44 -3.11
N SER A 68 3.95 11.15 -3.66
CA SER A 68 4.02 11.44 -5.10
C SER A 68 4.10 10.14 -5.92
N ARG A 69 4.95 9.20 -5.49
CA ARG A 69 5.05 7.89 -6.15
C ARG A 69 3.72 7.13 -6.09
N MET A 70 3.06 7.08 -4.93
CA MET A 70 1.76 6.41 -4.78
C MET A 70 0.68 7.04 -5.67
N ALA A 71 0.62 8.36 -5.77
CA ALA A 71 -0.30 9.04 -6.67
C ALA A 71 -0.04 8.67 -8.15
N SER A 72 1.24 8.65 -8.56
CA SER A 72 1.61 8.28 -9.94
C SER A 72 1.30 6.82 -10.26
N ASP A 73 1.53 5.91 -9.31
CA ASP A 73 1.24 4.49 -9.46
C ASP A 73 -0.27 4.24 -9.55
N PHE A 74 -1.06 4.96 -8.74
CA PHE A 74 -2.52 4.90 -8.80
C PHE A 74 -3.05 5.35 -10.17
N GLN A 75 -2.60 6.50 -10.67
CA GLN A 75 -3.00 7.00 -11.99
C GLN A 75 -2.66 6.02 -13.11
N ARG A 76 -1.46 5.41 -13.06
CA ARG A 76 -1.05 4.40 -14.03
C ARG A 76 -1.93 3.15 -13.96
N ALA A 77 -2.25 2.67 -12.75
CA ALA A 77 -3.12 1.52 -12.55
C ALA A 77 -4.55 1.80 -13.05
N GLU A 78 -5.07 2.99 -12.80
CA GLU A 78 -6.37 3.44 -13.29
C GLU A 78 -6.41 3.47 -14.82
N GLN A 79 -5.40 4.07 -15.47
CA GLN A 79 -5.31 4.10 -16.92
C GLN A 79 -5.26 2.69 -17.53
N GLN A 80 -4.49 1.79 -16.92
CA GLN A 80 -4.41 0.39 -17.35
C GLN A 80 -5.75 -0.33 -17.18
N ALA A 81 -6.46 -0.09 -16.07
CA ALA A 81 -7.78 -0.65 -15.83
C ALA A 81 -8.82 -0.14 -16.85
N LEU A 82 -8.77 1.14 -17.23
CA LEU A 82 -9.62 1.72 -18.26
C LEU A 82 -9.34 1.08 -19.63
N VAL A 83 -8.07 0.98 -20.04
CA VAL A 83 -7.67 0.33 -21.30
C VAL A 83 -8.13 -1.14 -21.33
N ALA A 84 -7.94 -1.89 -20.24
CA ALA A 84 -8.38 -3.28 -20.14
C ALA A 84 -9.90 -3.42 -20.27
N LYS A 85 -10.68 -2.51 -19.65
CA LYS A 85 -12.14 -2.48 -19.80
C LYS A 85 -12.57 -2.18 -21.24
N THR A 86 -11.91 -1.23 -21.92
CA THR A 86 -12.22 -0.90 -23.31
C THR A 86 -11.93 -2.08 -24.24
N GLN A 87 -10.81 -2.79 -24.08
CA GLN A 87 -10.48 -3.97 -24.90
C GLN A 87 -11.53 -5.09 -24.77
N LEU A 88 -12.07 -5.30 -23.56
CA LEU A 88 -13.16 -6.27 -23.32
C LEU A 88 -14.49 -5.85 -23.97
N ALA A 89 -14.77 -4.55 -24.07
CA ALA A 89 -15.99 -4.04 -24.69
C ALA A 89 -15.95 -4.09 -26.23
N VAL A 90 -14.75 -4.16 -26.83
CA VAL A 90 -14.53 -4.21 -28.28
C VAL A 90 -14.18 -5.64 -28.72
N LEU A 91 -14.98 -6.64 -28.33
CA LEU A 91 -14.98 -7.91 -29.05
C LEU A 91 -15.94 -7.81 -30.24
N PRO A 92 -15.48 -8.01 -31.49
CA PRO A 92 -16.38 -8.11 -32.62
C PRO A 92 -17.34 -9.29 -32.44
N GLU A 93 -18.59 -9.12 -32.88
CA GLU A 93 -19.68 -10.07 -32.61
C GLU A 93 -19.41 -11.48 -33.15
N SER A 94 -18.56 -11.59 -34.20
CA SER A 94 -18.07 -12.85 -34.75
C SER A 94 -17.26 -13.68 -33.75
N GLU A 95 -16.36 -13.05 -32.99
CA GLU A 95 -15.51 -13.71 -32.00
C GLU A 95 -16.30 -14.08 -30.74
N LEU A 96 -17.24 -13.22 -30.33
CA LEU A 96 -18.17 -13.50 -29.23
C LEU A 96 -19.05 -14.72 -29.55
N ARG A 97 -19.50 -14.85 -30.80
CA ARG A 97 -20.32 -15.97 -31.26
C ARG A 97 -19.53 -17.28 -31.31
N ALA A 98 -18.27 -17.25 -31.72
CA ALA A 98 -17.38 -18.41 -31.72
C ALA A 98 -17.11 -18.95 -30.29
N LEU A 99 -16.80 -18.06 -29.34
CA LEU A 99 -16.61 -18.42 -27.93
C LEU A 99 -17.86 -19.05 -27.30
N ARG A 100 -19.05 -18.51 -27.59
CA ARG A 100 -20.33 -19.07 -27.12
C ARG A 100 -20.65 -20.44 -27.70
N GLN A 101 -20.21 -20.73 -28.93
CA GLN A 101 -20.39 -22.05 -29.53
C GLN A 101 -19.44 -23.08 -28.93
N ALA A 102 -18.18 -22.69 -28.63
CA ALA A 102 -17.20 -23.57 -28.01
C ALA A 102 -17.54 -23.95 -26.55
N LEU A 103 -18.27 -23.08 -25.83
CA LEU A 103 -18.67 -23.32 -24.43
C LEU A 103 -19.97 -24.12 -24.27
N LYS A 104 -20.70 -24.46 -25.34
CA LYS A 104 -21.89 -25.32 -25.24
C LYS A 104 -21.45 -26.77 -24.98
N PRO A 105 -21.87 -27.42 -23.89
CA PRO A 105 -21.58 -28.83 -23.68
C PRO A 105 -22.24 -29.64 -24.80
N SER A 106 -21.46 -30.51 -25.45
CA SER A 106 -21.98 -31.50 -26.39
C SER A 106 -22.98 -32.37 -25.64
N LYS A 107 -24.26 -32.27 -25.99
CA LYS A 107 -25.26 -33.23 -25.50
C LYS A 107 -24.82 -34.62 -25.98
N SER A 108 -24.45 -35.47 -25.04
CA SER A 108 -24.33 -36.92 -25.22
C SER A 108 -25.70 -37.54 -25.42
#